data_AF-X0H025-F1
#
_entry.id   AF-X0H025-F1
#
_cell.length_a   1.000
_cell.length_b   1.000
_cell.length_c   1.000
_cell.angle_alpha   90.00
_cell.angle_beta   90.00
_cell.angle_gamma   90.00
#
_symmetry.space_group_name_H-M   'P 1'
#
loop_
_entity.id
_entity.type
_entity.pdbx_description
1 polymer ?
#
loop_
_entity_poly.entity_id
_entity_poly.type
_entity_poly.pdbx_seq_one_letter_code
_entity_poly.pdbx_strand_id
1 'polypeptide(L)'
;MPPLFFNADLVQTQIDRNGGAIAFVDAYTAWICGPMAKSNRGGIQAIIDKALDWERRSGAIVEAEKMTMIHFTRYTGRIDSEFFTIKGKMVVPRDQIKVLGVIMDLRLY
;
A
#
# COMPACT_ATOMS: atom_id res chain seq x y z
N MET A 1 -1.65 -25.19 6.85
CA MET A 1 -1.70 -24.73 5.44
C MET A 1 -0.42 -23.97 5.16
N PRO A 2 0.28 -24.18 4.03
CA PRO A 2 1.55 -23.52 3.80
C PRO A 2 1.33 -22.02 3.54
N PRO A 3 2.26 -21.13 3.97
CA PRO A 3 2.11 -19.67 3.94
C PRO A 3 1.90 -19.08 2.53
N LEU A 4 2.21 -19.83 1.46
CA LEU A 4 2.15 -19.36 0.08
C LEU A 4 0.73 -18.99 -0.39
N PHE A 5 -0.31 -19.72 0.05
CA PHE A 5 -1.68 -19.49 -0.41
C PHE A 5 -2.34 -18.26 0.21
N PHE A 6 -1.88 -17.82 1.38
CA PHE A 6 -2.47 -16.66 2.06
C PHE A 6 -2.10 -15.35 1.38
N ASN A 7 -0.87 -15.22 0.86
CA ASN A 7 -0.46 -14.01 0.12
C ASN A 7 -1.25 -13.81 -1.17
N ALA A 8 -1.72 -14.90 -1.81
CA ALA A 8 -2.48 -14.83 -3.05
C ALA A 8 -3.79 -14.05 -2.88
N ASP A 9 -4.57 -14.29 -1.81
CA ASP A 9 -5.82 -13.57 -1.53
C ASP A 9 -5.60 -12.06 -1.32
N LEU A 10 -4.47 -11.70 -0.68
CA LEU A 10 -4.11 -10.31 -0.42
C LEU A 10 -3.76 -9.56 -1.73
N VAL A 11 -3.02 -10.21 -2.63
CA VAL A 11 -2.60 -9.63 -3.92
C VAL A 11 -3.55 -9.88 -5.08
N GLN A 12 -4.60 -10.68 -4.88
CA GLN A 12 -5.66 -10.93 -5.86
C GLN A 12 -6.54 -9.68 -5.98
N THR A 13 -5.97 -8.69 -6.65
CA THR A 13 -6.57 -7.40 -7.03
C THR A 13 -6.24 -7.21 -8.50
N GLN A 14 -7.19 -6.64 -9.25
CA GLN A 14 -6.93 -6.28 -10.63
C GLN A 14 -5.79 -5.25 -10.68
N ILE A 15 -4.73 -5.59 -11.40
CA ILE A 15 -3.64 -4.64 -11.70
C ILE A 15 -4.03 -3.90 -12.98
N ASP A 16 -4.24 -2.61 -12.87
CA ASP A 16 -4.58 -1.74 -14.00
C ASP A 16 -3.91 -0.36 -13.85
N ARG A 17 -4.32 0.59 -14.71
CA ARG A 17 -3.80 1.97 -14.67
C ARG A 17 -4.14 2.75 -13.39
N ASN A 18 -5.06 2.24 -12.57
CA ASN A 18 -5.57 2.88 -11.36
C ASN A 18 -4.93 2.30 -10.09
N GLY A 19 -4.27 1.14 -10.15
CA GLY A 19 -3.59 0.58 -9.00
C GLY A 19 -3.26 -0.90 -9.12
N GLY A 20 -2.77 -1.46 -8.02
CA GLY A 20 -2.42 -2.87 -7.93
C GLY A 20 -1.79 -3.21 -6.59
N ALA A 21 -1.40 -4.48 -6.45
CA ALA A 21 -0.68 -4.96 -5.28
C ALA A 21 0.28 -6.10 -5.63
N ILE A 22 1.36 -6.22 -4.88
CA ILE A 22 2.39 -7.24 -4.98
C ILE A 22 2.77 -7.66 -3.56
N ALA A 23 3.07 -8.95 -3.37
CA ALA A 23 3.62 -9.47 -2.12
C ALA A 23 4.87 -10.29 -2.41
N PHE A 24 5.86 -10.19 -1.55
CA PHE A 24 7.08 -10.98 -1.62
C PHE A 24 7.50 -11.43 -0.22
N VAL A 25 7.47 -12.74 0.02
CA VAL A 25 7.71 -13.38 1.33
C VAL A 25 6.80 -12.80 2.42
N ASP A 26 7.25 -11.76 3.13
CA ASP A 26 6.54 -11.08 4.22
C ASP A 26 6.23 -9.60 3.93
N ALA A 27 6.68 -9.08 2.78
CA ALA A 27 6.40 -7.71 2.36
C ALA A 27 5.12 -7.66 1.51
N TYR A 28 4.23 -6.73 1.85
CA TYR A 28 3.05 -6.38 1.04
C TYR A 28 3.17 -4.95 0.55
N THR A 29 3.13 -4.76 -0.77
CA THR A 29 3.17 -3.46 -1.42
C THR A 29 1.90 -3.28 -2.25
N ALA A 30 1.16 -2.21 -2.00
CA ALA A 30 0.00 -1.85 -2.80
C ALA A 30 0.10 -0.40 -3.24
N TRP A 31 -0.49 -0.08 -4.39
CA TRP A 31 -0.48 1.28 -4.90
C TRP A 31 -1.81 1.68 -5.51
N ILE A 32 -2.05 2.99 -5.47
CA ILE A 32 -3.18 3.63 -6.14
C ILE A 32 -2.69 4.78 -7.01
N CYS A 33 -3.27 4.89 -8.20
CA CYS A 33 -3.03 5.96 -9.15
C CYS A 33 -4.29 6.80 -9.28
N GLY A 34 -4.18 8.11 -9.09
CA GLY A 34 -5.32 9.00 -9.24
C GLY A 34 -4.92 10.44 -9.54
N PRO A 35 -5.90 11.34 -9.70
CA PRO A 35 -5.62 12.71 -10.11
C PRO A 35 -4.88 13.50 -9.01
N MET A 36 -5.21 13.28 -7.73
CA MET A 36 -4.69 14.06 -6.59
C MET A 36 -4.42 13.15 -5.39
N ALA A 37 -3.45 13.52 -4.54
CA ALA A 37 -3.15 12.74 -3.33
C ALA A 37 -4.36 12.64 -2.38
N LYS A 38 -5.08 13.77 -2.20
CA LYS A 38 -6.31 13.81 -1.40
C LYS A 38 -7.40 12.85 -1.90
N SER A 39 -7.60 12.74 -3.22
CA SER A 39 -8.60 11.80 -3.78
C SER A 39 -8.17 10.34 -3.61
N ASN A 40 -6.86 10.08 -3.53
CA ASN A 40 -6.33 8.73 -3.39
C ASN A 40 -6.49 8.16 -1.98
N ARG A 41 -6.71 9.01 -0.97
CA ARG A 41 -6.80 8.55 0.42
C ARG A 41 -7.91 7.55 0.68
N GLY A 42 -9.06 7.70 0.03
CA GLY A 42 -10.14 6.73 0.15
C GLY A 42 -9.69 5.35 -0.32
N GLY A 43 -8.88 5.28 -1.40
CA GLY A 43 -8.31 4.03 -1.86
C GLY A 43 -7.15 3.52 -1.01
N ILE A 44 -6.34 4.40 -0.43
CA ILE A 44 -5.34 4.01 0.58
C ILE A 44 -6.04 3.38 1.79
N GLN A 45 -7.13 3.98 2.28
CA GLN A 45 -7.92 3.42 3.38
C GLN A 45 -8.50 2.05 3.00
N ALA A 46 -9.04 1.89 1.78
CA ALA A 46 -9.52 0.60 1.31
C ALA A 46 -8.42 -0.47 1.23
N ILE A 47 -7.18 -0.09 0.89
CA ILE A 47 -6.02 -1.00 0.93
C ILE A 47 -5.71 -1.43 2.37
N ILE A 48 -5.75 -0.51 3.33
CA ILE A 48 -5.58 -0.80 4.78
C ILE A 48 -6.68 -1.76 5.24
N ASP A 49 -7.93 -1.45 4.95
CA ASP A 49 -9.09 -2.24 5.36
C ASP A 49 -9.02 -3.66 4.78
N LYS A 50 -8.60 -3.81 3.51
CA LYS A 50 -8.37 -5.12 2.88
C LYS A 50 -7.30 -5.92 3.62
N ALA A 51 -6.18 -5.30 3.98
CA ALA A 51 -5.11 -5.96 4.71
C ALA A 51 -5.55 -6.42 6.10
N LEU A 52 -6.31 -5.59 6.82
CA LEU A 52 -6.83 -5.92 8.15
C LEU A 52 -7.91 -7.01 8.12
N ASP A 53 -8.78 -7.02 7.11
CA ASP A 53 -9.75 -8.12 6.96
C ASP A 53 -9.06 -9.43 6.59
N TRP A 54 -8.03 -9.38 5.74
CA TRP A 54 -7.19 -10.54 5.46
C TRP A 54 -6.47 -11.06 6.72
N GLU A 55 -5.94 -10.17 7.57
CA GLU A 55 -5.36 -10.53 8.88
C GLU A 55 -6.36 -11.36 9.69
N ARG A 56 -7.58 -10.84 9.83
CA ARG A 56 -8.67 -11.48 10.59
C ARG A 56 -9.05 -12.86 10.04
N ARG A 57 -9.07 -13.02 8.70
CA ARG A 57 -9.49 -14.28 8.04
C ARG A 57 -8.39 -15.34 8.00
N SER A 58 -7.14 -14.93 7.88
CA SER A 58 -5.99 -15.83 7.67
C SER A 58 -5.34 -16.31 8.96
N GLY A 59 -5.49 -15.55 10.06
CA GLY A 59 -4.72 -15.76 11.28
C GLY A 59 -3.25 -15.32 11.18
N ALA A 60 -2.86 -14.68 10.06
CA ALA A 60 -1.59 -13.99 9.94
C ALA A 60 -1.61 -12.67 10.75
N ILE A 61 -0.44 -12.06 10.95
CA ILE A 61 -0.32 -10.75 11.60
C ILE A 61 0.09 -9.72 10.54
N VAL A 62 -0.66 -8.64 10.44
CA VAL A 62 -0.27 -7.49 9.62
C VAL A 62 0.60 -6.58 10.47
N GLU A 63 1.87 -6.55 10.13
CA GLU A 63 2.84 -5.60 10.65
C GLU A 63 2.76 -4.33 9.79
N ALA A 64 2.18 -3.25 10.33
CA ALA A 64 2.05 -1.97 9.62
C ALA A 64 3.40 -1.44 9.08
N GLU A 65 4.50 -1.81 9.73
CA GLU A 65 5.86 -1.43 9.36
C GLU A 65 6.37 -2.15 8.09
N LYS A 66 5.82 -3.32 7.76
CA LYS A 66 6.14 -4.13 6.56
C LYS A 66 5.21 -3.85 5.38
N MET A 67 4.14 -3.10 5.63
CA MET A 67 3.19 -2.70 4.61
C MET A 67 3.67 -1.43 3.92
N THR A 68 3.82 -1.49 2.58
CA THR A 68 4.17 -0.33 1.77
C THR A 68 2.97 0.10 0.95
N MET A 69 2.58 1.36 1.06
CA MET A 69 1.50 1.94 0.27
C MET A 69 2.04 3.10 -0.54
N ILE A 70 1.78 3.09 -1.84
CA ILE A 70 2.26 4.10 -2.77
C ILE A 70 1.06 4.81 -3.38
N HIS A 71 1.10 6.13 -3.49
CA HIS A 71 0.11 6.87 -4.25
C HIS A 71 0.76 7.66 -5.38
N PHE A 72 0.35 7.40 -6.61
CA PHE A 72 0.77 8.15 -7.78
C PHE A 72 -0.28 9.21 -8.11
N THR A 73 0.17 10.44 -8.31
CA THR A 73 -0.68 11.57 -8.69
C THR A 73 -0.40 12.00 -10.11
N ARG A 74 -1.44 12.10 -10.95
CA ARG A 74 -1.30 12.54 -12.35
C ARG A 74 -0.99 14.03 -12.51
N TYR A 75 -1.41 14.87 -11.57
CA TYR A 75 -1.13 16.31 -11.59
C TYR A 75 -0.06 16.66 -10.56
N THR A 76 0.96 17.40 -10.98
CA THR A 76 2.03 17.92 -10.11
C THR A 76 1.45 18.95 -9.14
N GLY A 77 1.75 18.80 -7.84
CA GLY A 77 1.65 19.94 -6.91
C GLY A 77 0.76 19.78 -5.67
N ARG A 78 0.34 18.59 -5.27
CA ARG A 78 -0.30 18.40 -3.94
C ARG A 78 0.17 17.08 -3.32
N ILE A 79 1.31 17.12 -2.65
CA ILE A 79 1.72 16.07 -1.70
C ILE A 79 0.71 16.14 -0.55
N ASP A 80 0.11 15.01 -0.20
CA ASP A 80 -0.69 14.88 1.02
C ASP A 80 0.20 14.27 2.09
N SER A 81 0.57 15.08 3.08
CA SER A 81 1.44 14.69 4.19
C SER A 81 0.66 14.26 5.42
N GLU A 82 -0.67 14.16 5.34
CA GLU A 82 -1.45 13.67 6.47
C GLU A 82 -1.22 12.18 6.71
N PHE A 83 -1.24 11.80 7.98
CA PHE A 83 -1.02 10.43 8.42
C PHE A 83 -2.26 9.55 8.19
N PHE A 84 -2.01 8.24 8.18
CA PHE A 84 -3.04 7.21 8.31
C PHE A 84 -2.91 6.53 9.66
N THR A 85 -4.01 5.99 10.17
CA THR A 85 -4.00 5.19 11.40
C THR A 85 -4.14 3.72 11.04
N ILE A 86 -3.12 2.92 11.34
CA ILE A 86 -3.16 1.46 11.15
C ILE A 86 -3.02 0.82 12.52
N LYS A 87 -4.08 0.13 12.99
CA LYS A 87 -4.11 -0.54 14.31
C LYS A 87 -3.73 0.41 15.46
N GLY A 88 -4.19 1.67 15.40
CA GLY A 88 -3.88 2.70 16.40
C GLY A 88 -2.49 3.35 16.28
N LYS A 89 -1.62 2.86 15.38
CA LYS A 89 -0.33 3.50 15.08
C LYS A 89 -0.51 4.54 13.97
N MET A 90 0.07 5.72 14.17
CA MET A 90 0.16 6.74 13.13
C MET A 90 1.25 6.36 12.12
N VAL A 91 0.88 6.31 10.85
CA VAL A 91 1.77 6.04 9.73
C VAL A 91 1.81 7.29 8.85
N VAL A 92 2.96 7.94 8.82
CA VAL A 92 3.19 9.14 8.00
C VAL A 92 3.70 8.76 6.60
N PRO A 93 3.29 9.48 5.54
CA PRO A 93 3.88 9.33 4.22
C PRO A 93 5.40 9.53 4.24
N ARG A 94 6.11 8.84 3.35
CA ARG A 94 7.57 8.97 3.17
C ARG A 94 7.88 9.39 1.74
N ASP A 95 8.92 10.20 1.59
CA ASP A 95 9.36 10.70 0.27
C ASP A 95 10.13 9.65 -0.55
N GLN A 96 10.52 8.55 0.08
CA GLN A 96 11.28 7.48 -0.54
C GLN A 96 10.90 6.11 0.03
N ILE A 97 10.86 5.11 -0.85
CA ILE A 97 10.64 3.71 -0.51
C ILE A 97 11.54 2.80 -1.34
N LYS A 98 11.82 1.59 -0.84
CA LYS A 98 12.51 0.53 -1.59
C LYS A 98 11.54 -0.62 -1.84
N VAL A 99 11.27 -0.92 -3.10
CA VAL A 99 10.41 -2.04 -3.51
C VAL A 99 11.23 -2.98 -4.38
N LEU A 100 11.39 -4.24 -3.95
CA LEU A 100 12.12 -5.29 -4.68
C LEU A 100 13.52 -4.88 -5.16
N GLY A 101 14.24 -4.08 -4.37
CA GLY A 101 15.58 -3.60 -4.73
C GLY A 101 15.61 -2.24 -5.43
N VAL A 102 14.48 -1.77 -5.97
CA VAL A 102 14.35 -0.47 -6.64
C VAL A 102 13.98 0.61 -5.63
N ILE A 103 14.73 1.71 -5.64
CA ILE A 103 14.42 2.90 -4.85
C ILE A 103 13.50 3.79 -5.68
N MET A 104 12.31 4.07 -5.15
CA MET A 104 11.39 5.06 -5.69
C MET A 104 11.40 6.28 -4.76
N ASP A 105 11.58 7.47 -5.32
CA ASP A 105 11.49 8.72 -4.59
C ASP A 105 10.61 9.74 -5.34
N LEU A 106 10.36 10.89 -4.71
CA LEU A 106 9.56 11.96 -5.32
C LEU A 106 10.27 12.70 -6.46
N ARG A 107 11.52 12.37 -6.78
CA ARG A 107 12.28 13.06 -7.83
C ARG A 107 11.89 12.46 -9.18
N LEU A 108 11.27 13.28 -10.01
CA LEU A 108 11.15 13.01 -11.44
C LEU A 108 12.49 13.39 -12.08
N TYR A 109 13.23 12.41 -12.60
CA TYR A 109 14.34 12.65 -13.54
C TYR A 109 13.83 12.65 -14.97
#